data_AF-A0A089I674-F1
#
_entry.id   AF-A0A089I674-F1
#
_cell.length_a   1.000
_cell.length_b   1.000
_cell.length_c   1.000
_cell.angle_alpha   90.00
_cell.angle_beta   90.00
_cell.angle_gamma   90.00
#
_symmetry.space_group_name_H-M   'P 1'
#
loop_
_entity.id
_entity.type
_entity.pdbx_description
1 polymer ?
#
loop_
_entity_poly.entity_id
_entity_poly.type
_entity_poly.pdbx_seq_one_letter_code
_entity_poly.pdbx_strand_id
1 'polypeptide(L)'
;MGGFAMSKTYWQEIMDRLDTKVTRMVEQIGGKCPHFAGADGKFDDIGSDWWTTGFWPGLLWIMHDMTGKDLYKEAAWHWDGTLEEWFVKPTVEFHHDVGFQFLPTAVIKNTLTGDEDGLRRGLEAANFLAARYNPVGKFIRAWNEDKYGWVIIDCMLNISLLFWASKVSGDPRYKHIAVSHAETAMKYGVNEDGSTKHILSFDAETGEYIENFGGQGYSAESCWSRGAAWGLYGFINTYRHTGDERFLDTAKRIAHYFIAALPEDQVPYWDFRLEDDKRMFRDSSAASIAASGLLELAEVVPPGEKSLYANAAERILRSLTENYATWDQPEHEAILLHGTGSGTSFIDVSLIYGDYYYVEAVSKLNGWKHRIF
;
A
#
# COMPACT_ATOMS: atom_id res chain seq x y z
N MET A 1 -5.84 3.83 32.43
CA MET A 1 -5.96 5.18 31.83
C MET A 1 -4.61 5.88 31.58
N GLY A 2 -3.53 5.58 32.32
CA GLY A 2 -2.21 6.22 32.08
C GLY A 2 -1.48 5.81 30.79
N GLY A 3 -1.62 4.56 30.31
CA GLY A 3 -0.91 4.09 29.11
C GLY A 3 -1.38 4.71 27.79
N PHE A 4 -2.69 4.94 27.63
CA PHE A 4 -3.26 5.51 26.39
C PHE A 4 -2.88 7.00 26.21
N ALA A 5 -2.81 7.76 27.31
CA ALA A 5 -2.40 9.17 27.26
C ALA A 5 -0.90 9.34 26.95
N MET A 6 -0.04 8.44 27.46
CA MET A 6 1.39 8.44 27.13
C MET A 6 1.66 8.06 25.67
N SER A 7 0.91 7.09 25.12
CA SER A 7 1.01 6.71 23.70
C SER A 7 0.59 7.86 22.77
N LYS A 8 -0.49 8.58 23.08
CA LYS A 8 -0.92 9.75 22.29
C LYS A 8 0.12 10.88 22.26
N THR A 9 0.85 11.07 23.36
CA THR A 9 1.92 12.08 23.43
C THR A 9 3.12 11.67 22.56
N TYR A 10 3.51 10.40 22.60
CA TYR A 10 4.60 9.88 21.77
C TYR A 10 4.32 10.03 20.27
N TRP A 11 3.15 9.62 19.79
CA TRP A 11 2.85 9.69 18.35
C TRP A 11 2.72 11.12 17.83
N GLN A 12 2.34 12.07 18.69
CA GLN A 12 2.38 13.50 18.35
C GLN A 12 3.82 13.99 18.18
N GLU A 13 4.74 13.60 19.07
CA GLU A 13 6.16 13.94 18.93
C GLU A 13 6.75 13.35 17.63
N ILE A 14 6.34 12.14 17.24
CA ILE A 14 6.77 11.54 15.95
C ILE A 14 6.19 12.31 14.76
N MET A 15 4.97 12.84 14.83
CA MET A 15 4.42 13.71 13.79
C MET A 15 5.23 15.01 13.64
N ASP A 16 5.70 15.60 14.74
CA ASP A 16 6.53 16.81 14.69
C ASP A 16 7.92 16.53 14.05
N ARG A 17 8.47 15.33 14.30
CA ARG A 17 9.71 14.86 13.64
C ARG A 17 9.49 14.58 12.16
N LEU A 18 8.36 13.97 11.80
CA LEU A 18 7.95 13.76 10.41
C LEU A 18 7.80 15.09 9.67
N ASP A 19 7.15 16.08 10.28
CA ASP A 19 7.02 17.44 9.73
C ASP A 19 8.40 18.04 9.39
N THR A 20 9.36 17.93 10.32
CA THR A 20 10.73 18.39 10.09
C THR A 20 11.43 17.60 8.97
N LYS A 21 11.28 16.27 8.96
CA LYS A 21 11.90 15.39 7.96
C LYS A 21 11.32 15.64 6.56
N VAL A 22 10.00 15.62 6.41
CA VAL A 22 9.31 15.77 5.13
C VAL A 22 9.48 17.17 4.56
N THR A 23 9.54 18.21 5.40
CA THR A 23 9.89 19.58 4.95
C THR A 23 11.22 19.59 4.19
N ARG A 24 12.23 18.89 4.72
CA ARG A 24 13.54 18.75 4.07
C ARG A 24 13.47 17.88 2.81
N MET A 25 12.69 16.80 2.85
CA MET A 25 12.50 15.92 1.70
C MET A 25 11.91 16.66 0.50
N VAL A 26 11.00 17.61 0.71
CA VAL A 26 10.47 18.47 -0.37
C VAL A 26 11.59 19.19 -1.11
N GLU A 27 12.59 19.73 -0.39
CA GLU A 27 13.74 20.41 -1.00
C GLU A 27 14.71 19.41 -1.68
N GLN A 28 14.97 18.27 -1.05
CA GLN A 28 15.94 17.27 -1.53
C GLN A 28 15.45 16.49 -2.75
N ILE A 29 14.18 16.08 -2.75
CA ILE A 29 13.55 15.34 -3.84
C ILE A 29 13.27 16.30 -5.01
N GLY A 30 12.80 17.51 -4.71
CA GLY A 30 12.46 18.50 -5.73
C GLY A 30 11.43 17.94 -6.73
N GLY A 31 11.80 17.95 -8.02
CA GLY A 31 10.94 17.45 -9.11
C GLY A 31 11.15 15.98 -9.49
N LYS A 32 11.96 15.22 -8.75
CA LYS A 32 12.21 13.79 -9.03
C LYS A 32 10.94 12.97 -8.79
N CYS A 33 10.79 11.85 -9.51
CA CYS A 33 9.83 10.78 -9.22
C CYS A 33 10.51 9.67 -8.38
N PRO A 34 10.47 9.75 -7.04
CA PRO A 34 11.21 8.82 -6.19
C PRO A 34 10.62 7.41 -6.23
N HIS A 35 11.48 6.40 -6.34
CA HIS A 35 11.14 4.99 -6.19
C HIS A 35 11.91 4.35 -5.04
N PHE A 36 13.24 4.44 -5.07
CA PHE A 36 14.12 3.90 -4.04
C PHE A 36 15.33 4.80 -3.78
N ALA A 37 15.91 4.68 -2.58
CA ALA A 37 17.19 5.29 -2.24
C ALA A 37 18.18 4.21 -1.79
N GLY A 38 19.33 4.14 -2.47
CA GLY A 38 20.38 3.16 -2.20
C GLY A 38 21.32 3.59 -1.07
N ALA A 39 22.55 3.10 -1.11
CA ALA A 39 23.57 3.36 -0.08
C ALA A 39 24.02 4.84 -0.01
N ASP A 40 23.82 5.63 -1.07
CA ASP A 40 24.07 7.07 -1.08
C ASP A 40 22.93 7.89 -0.44
N GLY A 41 21.82 7.23 -0.10
CA GLY A 41 20.67 7.82 0.56
C GLY A 41 19.88 8.79 -0.30
N LYS A 42 20.09 8.83 -1.62
CA LYS A 42 19.36 9.73 -2.53
C LYS A 42 18.30 8.95 -3.30
N PHE A 43 17.09 9.49 -3.38
CA PHE A 43 16.06 8.89 -4.25
C PHE A 43 16.46 9.04 -5.71
N ASP A 44 16.15 8.01 -6.47
CA ASP A 44 16.20 8.00 -7.92
C ASP A 44 15.12 8.88 -8.57
N ASP A 45 15.10 8.89 -9.90
CA ASP A 45 14.08 9.56 -10.72
C ASP A 45 13.64 8.60 -11.83
N ILE A 46 12.66 7.75 -11.51
CA ILE A 46 12.29 6.57 -12.33
C ILE A 46 11.37 6.91 -13.52
N GLY A 47 10.81 8.12 -13.56
CA GLY A 47 9.77 8.53 -14.50
C GLY A 47 8.36 8.48 -13.91
N SER A 48 7.46 9.32 -14.43
CA SER A 48 6.13 9.52 -13.85
C SER A 48 5.11 8.44 -14.20
N ASP A 49 5.38 7.58 -15.19
CA ASP A 49 4.56 6.42 -15.53
C ASP A 49 4.67 5.27 -14.53
N TRP A 50 5.70 5.27 -13.68
CA TRP A 50 5.98 4.15 -12.79
C TRP A 50 4.90 3.95 -11.72
N TRP A 51 4.72 2.72 -11.28
CA TRP A 51 3.64 2.34 -10.36
C TRP A 51 3.76 3.01 -8.98
N THR A 52 4.97 3.41 -8.56
CA THR A 52 5.19 4.08 -7.27
C THR A 52 4.99 5.60 -7.29
N THR A 53 4.73 6.20 -8.46
CA THR A 53 4.66 7.65 -8.63
C THR A 53 3.64 8.33 -7.70
N GLY A 54 2.57 7.62 -7.32
CA GLY A 54 1.56 8.18 -6.43
C GLY A 54 1.96 8.31 -4.96
N PHE A 55 2.97 7.56 -4.48
CA PHE A 55 3.23 7.47 -3.04
C PHE A 55 3.84 8.74 -2.45
N TRP A 56 4.77 9.40 -3.15
CA TRP A 56 5.34 10.67 -2.69
C TRP A 56 4.30 11.80 -2.57
N PRO A 57 3.53 12.14 -3.63
CA PRO A 57 2.46 13.12 -3.50
C PRO A 57 1.39 12.71 -2.51
N GLY A 58 1.09 11.41 -2.35
CA GLY A 58 0.20 10.93 -1.30
C GLY A 58 0.68 11.26 0.10
N LEU A 59 1.97 11.02 0.35
CA LEU A 59 2.60 11.34 1.62
C LEU A 59 2.49 12.85 1.91
N LEU A 60 2.75 13.68 0.90
CA LEU A 60 2.61 15.12 0.99
C LEU A 60 1.16 15.56 1.28
N TRP A 61 0.17 14.95 0.64
CA TRP A 61 -1.23 15.25 0.92
C TRP A 61 -1.64 14.86 2.34
N ILE A 62 -1.16 13.72 2.87
CA ILE A 62 -1.37 13.34 4.27
C ILE A 62 -0.75 14.38 5.20
N MET A 63 0.49 14.79 4.92
CA MET A 63 1.19 15.79 5.72
C MET A 63 0.51 17.17 5.66
N HIS A 64 -0.03 17.58 4.52
CA HIS A 64 -0.85 18.79 4.41
C HIS A 64 -2.07 18.72 5.32
N ASP A 65 -2.82 17.63 5.26
CA ASP A 65 -4.05 17.46 6.04
C ASP A 65 -3.77 17.43 7.55
N MET A 66 -2.66 16.82 7.95
CA MET A 66 -2.25 16.70 9.36
C MET A 66 -1.63 17.98 9.94
N THR A 67 -0.93 18.79 9.13
CA THR A 67 -0.18 19.96 9.61
C THR A 67 -0.80 21.30 9.23
N GLY A 68 -1.66 21.33 8.21
CA GLY A 68 -2.19 22.55 7.60
C GLY A 68 -1.18 23.35 6.78
N LYS A 69 0.03 22.84 6.53
CA LYS A 69 1.07 23.59 5.79
C LYS A 69 0.81 23.55 4.28
N ASP A 70 0.77 24.72 3.65
CA ASP A 70 0.60 24.84 2.20
C ASP A 70 1.79 24.31 1.40
N LEU A 71 3.01 24.31 1.97
CA LEU A 71 4.22 23.73 1.35
C LEU A 71 3.95 22.34 0.77
N TYR A 72 3.32 21.46 1.55
CA TYR A 72 3.07 20.08 1.12
C TYR A 72 2.02 19.99 0.03
N LYS A 73 0.96 20.80 0.14
CA LYS A 73 -0.09 20.90 -0.88
C LYS A 73 0.49 21.41 -2.20
N GLU A 74 1.29 22.47 -2.17
CA GLU A 74 1.93 23.04 -3.36
C GLU A 74 2.85 22.03 -4.05
N ALA A 75 3.66 21.30 -3.27
CA ALA A 75 4.53 20.24 -3.78
C ALA A 75 3.75 19.05 -4.38
N ALA A 76 2.55 18.74 -3.86
CA ALA A 76 1.72 17.64 -4.32
C ALA A 76 0.77 17.98 -5.48
N TRP A 77 0.49 19.27 -5.71
CA TRP A 77 -0.66 19.73 -6.51
C TRP A 77 -0.71 19.25 -7.97
N HIS A 78 0.45 19.15 -8.60
CA HIS A 78 0.58 18.95 -10.05
C HIS A 78 0.68 17.48 -10.48
N TRP A 79 0.89 16.56 -9.54
CA TRP A 79 1.20 15.15 -9.82
C TRP A 79 0.10 14.40 -10.56
N ASP A 80 -1.17 14.68 -10.24
CA ASP A 80 -2.32 14.07 -10.93
C ASP A 80 -2.38 14.51 -12.40
N GLY A 81 -2.06 15.78 -12.70
CA GLY A 81 -1.93 16.29 -14.06
C GLY A 81 -0.77 15.65 -14.83
N THR A 82 0.38 15.43 -14.18
CA THR A 82 1.52 14.73 -14.80
C THR A 82 1.18 13.28 -15.13
N LEU A 83 0.42 12.60 -14.25
CA LEU A 83 -0.03 11.22 -14.50
C LEU A 83 -1.07 11.14 -15.63
N GLU A 84 -1.96 12.13 -15.74
CA GLU A 84 -2.99 12.19 -16.78
C GLU A 84 -2.39 12.15 -18.20
N GLU A 85 -1.22 12.73 -18.42
CA GLU A 85 -0.55 12.76 -19.73
C GLU A 85 -0.29 11.37 -20.32
N TRP A 86 -0.24 10.32 -19.48
CA TRP A 86 -0.02 8.95 -19.92
C TRP A 86 -1.26 8.29 -20.52
N PHE A 87 -2.47 8.77 -20.24
CA PHE A 87 -3.69 8.22 -20.85
C PHE A 87 -3.78 8.45 -22.37
N VAL A 88 -3.06 9.45 -22.89
CA VAL A 88 -3.08 9.80 -24.32
C VAL A 88 -1.87 9.28 -25.10
N LYS A 89 -0.90 8.65 -24.44
CA LYS A 89 0.32 8.15 -25.08
C LYS A 89 0.07 6.78 -25.75
N PRO A 90 0.68 6.52 -26.91
CA PRO A 90 0.50 5.27 -27.66
C PRO A 90 1.38 4.15 -27.11
N THR A 91 1.15 3.73 -25.86
CA THR A 91 1.76 2.53 -25.29
C THR A 91 0.92 2.02 -24.13
N VAL A 92 1.13 0.74 -23.82
CA VAL A 92 0.49 0.04 -22.72
C VAL A 92 1.36 0.26 -21.46
N GLU A 93 1.51 1.51 -21.01
CA GLU A 93 2.36 1.84 -19.85
C GLU A 93 1.62 1.58 -18.54
N PHE A 94 0.33 1.94 -18.48
CA PHE A 94 -0.47 1.65 -17.31
C PHE A 94 -0.87 0.18 -17.21
N HIS A 95 -0.85 -0.31 -15.98
CA HIS A 95 -1.31 -1.63 -15.58
C HIS A 95 -2.32 -1.50 -14.45
N HIS A 96 -2.60 -2.55 -13.69
CA HIS A 96 -3.55 -2.48 -12.58
C HIS A 96 -3.18 -1.48 -11.46
N ASP A 97 -1.95 -0.97 -11.44
CA ASP A 97 -1.43 -0.09 -10.38
C ASP A 97 -1.88 1.38 -10.50
N VAL A 98 -2.81 1.67 -11.42
CA VAL A 98 -3.46 2.97 -11.47
C VAL A 98 -4.18 3.32 -10.17
N GLY A 99 -4.53 2.35 -9.33
CA GLY A 99 -4.98 2.62 -7.96
C GLY A 99 -3.88 3.28 -7.13
N PHE A 100 -2.68 2.68 -7.05
CA PHE A 100 -1.52 3.28 -6.36
C PHE A 100 -1.09 4.62 -6.94
N GLN A 101 -1.37 4.90 -8.22
CA GLN A 101 -1.02 6.18 -8.83
C GLN A 101 -2.08 7.26 -8.56
N PHE A 102 -3.37 6.95 -8.73
CA PHE A 102 -4.43 7.95 -8.71
C PHE A 102 -5.17 8.10 -7.38
N LEU A 103 -5.19 7.07 -6.52
CA LEU A 103 -5.72 7.20 -5.16
C LEU A 103 -4.95 8.26 -4.36
N PRO A 104 -3.62 8.18 -4.24
CA PRO A 104 -2.83 9.14 -3.47
C PRO A 104 -2.51 10.45 -4.22
N THR A 105 -3.00 10.65 -5.44
CA THR A 105 -2.87 11.93 -6.17
C THR A 105 -4.23 12.58 -6.39
N ALA A 106 -4.95 12.14 -7.41
CA ALA A 106 -6.21 12.75 -7.86
C ALA A 106 -7.33 12.59 -6.82
N VAL A 107 -7.48 11.40 -6.23
CA VAL A 107 -8.58 11.10 -5.30
C VAL A 107 -8.40 11.80 -3.96
N ILE A 108 -7.20 11.76 -3.36
CA ILE A 108 -6.95 12.52 -2.13
C ILE A 108 -7.09 14.03 -2.36
N LYS A 109 -6.58 14.57 -3.48
CA LYS A 109 -6.74 15.98 -3.86
C LYS A 109 -8.21 16.38 -3.92
N ASN A 110 -9.04 15.62 -4.65
CA ASN A 110 -10.49 15.86 -4.69
C ASN A 110 -11.12 15.74 -3.30
N THR A 111 -10.74 14.72 -2.52
CA THR A 111 -11.30 14.47 -1.18
C THR A 111 -11.05 15.65 -0.23
N LEU A 112 -9.86 16.25 -0.28
CA LEU A 112 -9.48 17.35 0.62
C LEU A 112 -9.91 18.73 0.11
N THR A 113 -10.01 18.93 -1.21
CA THR A 113 -10.18 20.27 -1.80
C THR A 113 -11.43 20.46 -2.63
N GLY A 114 -12.11 19.38 -3.02
CA GLY A 114 -13.22 19.42 -3.97
C GLY A 114 -12.82 19.63 -5.43
N ASP A 115 -11.52 19.55 -5.75
CA ASP A 115 -11.01 19.78 -7.11
C ASP A 115 -11.68 18.87 -8.15
N GLU A 116 -12.33 19.48 -9.14
CA GLU A 116 -13.12 18.78 -10.16
C GLU A 116 -12.24 18.00 -11.14
N ASP A 117 -11.03 18.48 -11.42
CA ASP A 117 -10.07 17.76 -12.25
C ASP A 117 -9.57 16.48 -11.55
N GLY A 118 -9.31 16.53 -10.24
CA GLY A 118 -8.99 15.36 -9.43
C GLY A 118 -10.11 14.31 -9.46
N LEU A 119 -11.38 14.75 -9.41
CA LEU A 119 -12.52 13.84 -9.58
C LEU A 119 -12.51 13.19 -10.97
N ARG A 120 -12.35 14.00 -12.02
CA ARG A 120 -12.33 13.54 -13.41
C ARG A 120 -11.21 12.53 -13.67
N ARG A 121 -9.97 12.87 -13.28
CA ARG A 121 -8.78 12.01 -13.43
C ARG A 121 -8.91 10.71 -12.63
N GLY A 122 -9.43 10.77 -11.41
CA GLY A 122 -9.70 9.56 -10.61
C GLY A 122 -10.71 8.63 -11.27
N LEU A 123 -11.80 9.18 -11.85
CA LEU A 123 -12.80 8.39 -12.56
C LEU A 123 -12.27 7.80 -13.87
N GLU A 124 -11.39 8.51 -14.57
CA GLU A 124 -10.69 8.00 -15.75
C GLU A 124 -9.79 6.81 -15.40
N ALA A 125 -9.01 6.92 -14.32
CA ALA A 125 -8.22 5.82 -13.79
C ALA A 125 -9.09 4.62 -13.35
N ALA A 126 -10.24 4.87 -12.74
CA ALA A 126 -11.17 3.81 -12.36
C ALA A 126 -11.77 3.10 -13.59
N ASN A 127 -12.08 3.84 -14.66
CA ASN A 127 -12.51 3.27 -15.94
C ASN A 127 -11.42 2.40 -16.56
N PHE A 128 -10.18 2.87 -16.54
CA PHE A 128 -9.03 2.08 -17.01
C PHE A 128 -8.90 0.78 -16.23
N LEU A 129 -8.90 0.84 -14.90
CA LEU A 129 -8.81 -0.34 -14.05
C LEU A 129 -9.98 -1.32 -14.28
N ALA A 130 -11.20 -0.81 -14.39
CA ALA A 130 -12.38 -1.62 -14.68
C ALA A 130 -12.31 -2.30 -16.06
N ALA A 131 -11.73 -1.65 -17.07
CA ALA A 131 -11.54 -2.21 -18.41
C ALA A 131 -10.57 -3.40 -18.43
N ARG A 132 -9.73 -3.57 -17.40
CA ARG A 132 -8.83 -4.72 -17.23
C ARG A 132 -9.52 -5.95 -16.63
N TYR A 133 -10.81 -5.85 -16.30
CA TYR A 133 -11.57 -6.94 -15.72
C TYR A 133 -11.89 -8.03 -16.75
N ASN A 134 -11.50 -9.26 -16.44
CA ASN A 134 -11.92 -10.46 -17.13
C ASN A 134 -13.23 -10.99 -16.48
N PRO A 135 -14.38 -10.93 -17.16
CA PRO A 135 -15.66 -11.34 -16.58
C PRO A 135 -15.83 -12.86 -16.48
N VAL A 136 -15.10 -13.65 -17.27
CA VAL A 136 -15.19 -15.11 -17.24
C VAL A 136 -14.40 -15.65 -16.05
N GLY A 137 -13.14 -15.26 -15.92
CA GLY A 137 -12.27 -15.62 -14.79
C GLY A 137 -12.48 -14.80 -13.53
N LYS A 138 -13.27 -13.73 -13.60
CA LYS A 138 -13.64 -12.87 -12.46
C LYS A 138 -12.43 -12.22 -11.77
N PHE A 139 -11.51 -11.67 -12.55
CA PHE A 139 -10.33 -11.00 -12.02
C PHE A 139 -9.97 -9.76 -12.82
N ILE A 140 -9.24 -8.83 -12.21
CA ILE A 140 -8.57 -7.73 -12.88
C ILE A 140 -7.19 -8.22 -13.26
N ARG A 141 -6.86 -8.12 -14.56
CA ARG A 141 -5.55 -8.49 -15.09
C ARG A 141 -4.47 -7.55 -14.54
N ALA A 142 -3.42 -8.12 -13.98
CA ALA A 142 -2.32 -7.38 -13.38
C ALA A 142 -1.46 -6.66 -14.41
N TRP A 143 -0.65 -7.41 -15.17
CA TRP A 143 0.35 -6.85 -16.10
C TRP A 143 -0.02 -7.00 -17.57
N ASN A 144 0.76 -6.34 -18.42
CA ASN A 144 0.51 -6.20 -19.84
C ASN A 144 1.08 -7.38 -20.66
N GLU A 145 1.24 -7.24 -21.97
CA GLU A 145 1.74 -8.30 -22.88
C GLU A 145 0.89 -9.59 -22.88
N ASP A 146 1.54 -10.76 -22.80
CA ASP A 146 0.96 -12.11 -22.83
C ASP A 146 0.35 -12.56 -21.49
N LYS A 147 0.39 -11.70 -20.47
CA LYS A 147 -0.02 -12.00 -19.08
C LYS A 147 -1.51 -11.76 -18.84
N TYR A 148 -2.34 -12.13 -19.82
CA TYR A 148 -3.78 -11.83 -19.85
C TYR A 148 -4.56 -12.43 -18.67
N GLY A 149 -4.08 -13.56 -18.14
CA GLY A 149 -4.67 -14.26 -17.00
C GLY A 149 -3.95 -14.09 -15.67
N TRP A 150 -2.98 -13.16 -15.57
CA TRP A 150 -2.20 -12.99 -14.36
C TRP A 150 -2.89 -12.05 -13.38
N VAL A 151 -2.93 -12.48 -12.12
CA VAL A 151 -3.49 -11.75 -10.98
C VAL A 151 -2.44 -11.69 -9.89
N ILE A 152 -2.25 -10.51 -9.30
CA ILE A 152 -1.25 -10.27 -8.26
C ILE A 152 -1.94 -9.68 -7.04
N ILE A 153 -1.49 -10.08 -5.84
CA ILE A 153 -2.14 -9.76 -4.56
C ILE A 153 -2.19 -8.25 -4.25
N ASP A 154 -1.26 -7.45 -4.77
CA ASP A 154 -1.24 -5.98 -4.64
C ASP A 154 -2.45 -5.29 -5.30
N CYS A 155 -3.11 -5.94 -6.26
CA CYS A 155 -4.35 -5.46 -6.85
C CYS A 155 -5.46 -5.31 -5.81
N MET A 156 -5.38 -5.99 -4.67
CA MET A 156 -6.28 -5.82 -3.54
C MET A 156 -6.24 -4.41 -2.93
N LEU A 157 -5.18 -3.64 -3.12
CA LEU A 157 -5.15 -2.21 -2.76
C LEU A 157 -5.68 -1.34 -3.91
N ASN A 158 -5.42 -1.74 -5.15
CA ASN A 158 -5.86 -0.99 -6.32
C ASN A 158 -7.39 -0.99 -6.49
N ILE A 159 -8.09 -2.04 -6.07
CA ILE A 159 -9.56 -2.09 -6.12
C ILE A 159 -10.27 -1.05 -5.24
N SER A 160 -9.56 -0.42 -4.29
CA SER A 160 -10.08 0.73 -3.55
C SER A 160 -10.47 1.89 -4.45
N LEU A 161 -9.80 2.05 -5.60
CA LEU A 161 -10.17 3.03 -6.62
C LEU A 161 -11.57 2.75 -7.20
N LEU A 162 -11.91 1.48 -7.40
CA LEU A 162 -13.23 1.08 -7.89
C LEU A 162 -14.31 1.27 -6.82
N PHE A 163 -14.01 1.00 -5.55
CA PHE A 163 -14.93 1.30 -4.46
C PHE A 163 -15.19 2.81 -4.33
N TRP A 164 -14.16 3.63 -4.42
CA TRP A 164 -14.29 5.10 -4.47
C TRP A 164 -15.13 5.53 -5.67
N ALA A 165 -14.83 5.04 -6.87
CA ALA A 165 -15.55 5.38 -8.09
C ALA A 165 -17.05 5.04 -7.99
N SER A 166 -17.38 3.87 -7.43
CA SER A 166 -18.77 3.47 -7.17
C SER A 166 -19.48 4.46 -6.24
N LYS A 167 -18.81 4.90 -5.17
CA LYS A 167 -19.37 5.84 -4.21
C LYS A 167 -19.64 7.21 -4.83
N VAL A 168 -18.70 7.77 -5.58
CA VAL A 168 -18.83 9.14 -6.11
C VAL A 168 -19.71 9.24 -7.36
N SER A 169 -19.76 8.19 -8.19
CA SER A 169 -20.58 8.16 -9.40
C SER A 169 -22.00 7.60 -9.16
N GLY A 170 -22.19 6.81 -8.11
CA GLY A 170 -23.40 6.03 -7.89
C GLY A 170 -23.51 4.78 -8.79
N ASP A 171 -22.50 4.50 -9.63
CA ASP A 171 -22.50 3.33 -10.51
C ASP A 171 -22.06 2.06 -9.75
N PRO A 172 -22.93 1.04 -9.61
CA PRO A 172 -22.61 -0.17 -8.88
C PRO A 172 -21.63 -1.09 -9.60
N ARG A 173 -21.37 -0.91 -10.91
CA ARG A 173 -20.48 -1.81 -11.68
C ARG A 173 -19.08 -1.87 -11.07
N TYR A 174 -18.55 -0.72 -10.62
CA TYR A 174 -17.21 -0.66 -10.05
C TYR A 174 -17.12 -1.50 -8.78
N LYS A 175 -18.13 -1.39 -7.89
CA LYS A 175 -18.24 -2.24 -6.70
C LYS A 175 -18.35 -3.72 -7.06
N HIS A 176 -19.16 -4.09 -8.05
CA HIS A 176 -19.29 -5.48 -8.48
C HIS A 176 -17.96 -6.07 -8.98
N ILE A 177 -17.22 -5.31 -9.79
CA ILE A 177 -15.89 -5.71 -10.29
C ILE A 177 -14.91 -5.89 -9.12
N ALA A 178 -14.84 -4.93 -8.22
CA ALA A 178 -13.96 -4.97 -7.05
C ALA A 178 -14.24 -6.18 -6.15
N VAL A 179 -15.52 -6.41 -5.80
CA VAL A 179 -15.93 -7.57 -4.99
C VAL A 179 -15.59 -8.88 -5.71
N SER A 180 -15.90 -8.97 -7.00
CA SER A 180 -15.64 -10.19 -7.77
C SER A 180 -14.14 -10.51 -7.83
N HIS A 181 -13.28 -9.51 -7.99
CA HIS A 181 -11.84 -9.70 -7.93
C HIS A 181 -11.36 -10.15 -6.54
N ALA A 182 -11.86 -9.49 -5.49
CA ALA A 182 -11.53 -9.85 -4.11
C ALA A 182 -11.94 -11.28 -3.75
N GLU A 183 -13.09 -11.76 -4.25
CA GLU A 183 -13.51 -13.17 -4.08
C GLU A 183 -12.54 -14.15 -4.75
N THR A 184 -12.07 -13.83 -5.95
CA THR A 184 -11.07 -14.64 -6.67
C THR A 184 -9.73 -14.65 -5.92
N ALA A 185 -9.24 -13.48 -5.48
CA ALA A 185 -8.02 -13.37 -4.69
C ALA A 185 -8.14 -14.11 -3.35
N MET A 186 -9.29 -14.05 -2.67
CA MET A 186 -9.55 -14.76 -1.42
C MET A 186 -9.50 -16.27 -1.62
N LYS A 187 -10.11 -16.78 -2.70
CA LYS A 187 -10.21 -18.22 -2.96
C LYS A 187 -8.88 -18.85 -3.34
N TYR A 188 -8.09 -18.18 -4.18
CA TYR A 188 -6.90 -18.78 -4.78
C TYR A 188 -5.59 -18.21 -4.25
N GLY A 189 -5.60 -17.00 -3.67
CA GLY A 189 -4.41 -16.27 -3.22
C GLY A 189 -4.11 -16.40 -1.73
N VAL A 190 -5.05 -16.89 -0.92
CA VAL A 190 -4.89 -16.99 0.54
C VAL A 190 -4.95 -18.46 0.97
N ASN A 191 -3.88 -18.94 1.60
CA ASN A 191 -3.79 -20.30 2.11
C ASN A 191 -4.56 -20.45 3.44
N GLU A 192 -4.81 -21.70 3.85
CA GLU A 192 -5.53 -22.00 5.09
C GLU A 192 -4.80 -21.48 6.35
N ASP A 193 -3.47 -21.47 6.34
CA ASP A 193 -2.63 -20.95 7.43
C ASP A 193 -2.57 -19.41 7.50
N GLY A 194 -3.16 -18.71 6.52
CA GLY A 194 -3.13 -17.26 6.39
C GLY A 194 -1.96 -16.70 5.58
N SER A 195 -1.05 -17.55 5.08
CA SER A 195 -0.02 -17.11 4.15
C SER A 195 -0.63 -16.76 2.79
N THR A 196 0.04 -15.88 2.04
CA THR A 196 -0.47 -15.40 0.74
C THR A 196 0.45 -15.80 -0.41
N LYS A 197 -0.15 -16.17 -1.54
CA LYS A 197 0.53 -16.35 -2.83
C LYS A 197 0.70 -15.00 -3.52
N HIS A 198 1.81 -14.83 -4.24
CA HIS A 198 2.10 -13.56 -4.92
C HIS A 198 1.36 -13.44 -6.26
N ILE A 199 1.58 -14.38 -7.18
CA ILE A 199 1.02 -14.35 -8.54
C ILE A 199 0.16 -15.60 -8.77
N LEU A 200 -1.04 -15.39 -9.31
CA LEU A 200 -1.95 -16.44 -9.76
C LEU A 200 -2.10 -16.37 -11.28
N SER A 201 -2.19 -17.53 -11.91
CA SER A 201 -2.37 -17.67 -13.35
C SER A 201 -3.70 -18.33 -13.66
N PHE A 202 -4.44 -17.74 -14.59
CA PHE A 202 -5.72 -18.25 -15.09
C PHE A 202 -5.67 -18.36 -16.61
N ASP A 203 -6.47 -19.26 -17.16
CA ASP A 203 -6.79 -19.22 -18.58
C ASP A 203 -7.69 -18.01 -18.84
N ALA A 204 -7.27 -17.11 -19.72
CA ALA A 204 -7.98 -15.86 -19.95
C ALA A 204 -9.29 -16.04 -20.74
N GLU A 205 -9.47 -17.15 -21.45
CA GLU A 205 -10.67 -17.46 -22.23
C GLU A 205 -11.69 -18.24 -21.37
N THR A 206 -11.24 -19.27 -20.67
CA THR A 206 -12.12 -20.15 -19.88
C THR A 206 -12.32 -19.68 -18.44
N GLY A 207 -11.42 -18.85 -17.92
CA GLY A 207 -11.41 -18.40 -16.53
C GLY A 207 -10.94 -19.45 -15.53
N GLU A 208 -10.44 -20.60 -16.00
CA GLU A 208 -9.97 -21.68 -15.13
C GLU A 208 -8.63 -21.33 -14.47
N TYR A 209 -8.49 -21.66 -13.19
CA TYR A 209 -7.23 -21.51 -12.48
C TYR A 209 -6.21 -22.53 -13.01
N ILE A 210 -5.01 -22.06 -13.35
CA ILE A 210 -3.92 -22.90 -13.87
C ILE A 210 -2.95 -23.23 -12.75
N GLU A 211 -2.27 -22.20 -12.21
CA GLU A 211 -1.18 -22.37 -11.24
C GLU A 211 -0.89 -21.07 -10.47
N ASN A 212 0.02 -21.14 -9.50
CA ASN A 212 0.63 -19.97 -8.88
C ASN A 212 2.13 -19.92 -9.18
N PHE A 213 2.63 -18.71 -9.39
CA PHE A 213 4.04 -18.48 -9.60
C PHE A 213 4.67 -17.81 -8.38
N GLY A 214 5.99 -18.01 -8.27
CA GLY A 214 6.83 -17.05 -7.57
C GLY A 214 6.83 -15.71 -8.30
N GLY A 215 7.67 -14.80 -7.87
CA GLY A 215 7.88 -13.55 -8.58
C GLY A 215 8.86 -12.73 -7.79
N GLN A 216 8.35 -12.02 -6.79
CA GLN A 216 9.17 -11.24 -5.87
C GLN A 216 9.54 -12.00 -4.59
N GLY A 217 8.76 -13.02 -4.22
CA GLY A 217 8.99 -13.90 -3.07
C GLY A 217 10.06 -14.97 -3.30
N TYR A 218 10.46 -15.65 -2.23
CA TYR A 218 11.48 -16.69 -2.23
C TYR A 218 11.13 -17.90 -3.11
N SER A 219 9.86 -18.29 -3.17
CA SER A 219 9.36 -19.32 -4.08
C SER A 219 7.86 -19.15 -4.33
N ALA A 220 7.28 -19.95 -5.22
CA ALA A 220 5.82 -19.96 -5.45
C ALA A 220 5.02 -20.36 -4.21
N GLU A 221 5.64 -21.16 -3.33
CA GLU A 221 5.06 -21.70 -2.09
C GLU A 221 5.55 -20.94 -0.84
N SER A 222 6.34 -19.88 -1.01
CA SER A 222 6.77 -19.02 0.08
C SER A 222 5.69 -17.99 0.44
N CYS A 223 5.98 -17.12 1.41
CA CYS A 223 5.08 -16.03 1.76
C CYS A 223 5.89 -14.74 1.82
N TRP A 224 5.97 -14.07 0.68
CA TRP A 224 6.58 -12.76 0.55
C TRP A 224 5.90 -11.75 1.49
N SER A 225 6.68 -11.07 2.32
CA SER A 225 6.12 -10.33 3.46
C SER A 225 5.26 -9.14 3.03
N ARG A 226 5.68 -8.41 1.99
CA ARG A 226 4.86 -7.32 1.41
C ARG A 226 3.59 -7.84 0.73
N GLY A 227 3.61 -9.03 0.12
CA GLY A 227 2.41 -9.66 -0.44
C GLY A 227 1.37 -9.96 0.65
N ALA A 228 1.82 -10.46 1.80
CA ALA A 228 0.96 -10.67 2.96
C ALA A 228 0.42 -9.35 3.51
N ALA A 229 1.25 -8.30 3.55
CA ALA A 229 0.82 -6.97 3.97
C ALA A 229 -0.25 -6.38 3.03
N TRP A 230 -0.10 -6.55 1.70
CA TRP A 230 -1.11 -6.18 0.72
C TRP A 230 -2.41 -6.95 0.88
N GLY A 231 -2.34 -8.27 1.06
CA GLY A 231 -3.52 -9.08 1.32
C GLY A 231 -4.24 -8.61 2.58
N LEU A 232 -3.52 -8.42 3.69
CA LEU A 232 -4.08 -7.93 4.95
C LEU A 232 -4.83 -6.62 4.75
N TYR A 233 -4.16 -5.59 4.22
CA TYR A 233 -4.75 -4.26 4.09
C TYR A 233 -5.87 -4.24 3.04
N GLY A 234 -5.69 -4.89 1.90
CA GLY A 234 -6.70 -4.93 0.85
C GLY A 234 -7.99 -5.65 1.26
N PHE A 235 -7.91 -6.76 2.02
CA PHE A 235 -9.11 -7.45 2.50
C PHE A 235 -9.86 -6.66 3.58
N ILE A 236 -9.15 -5.97 4.49
CA ILE A 236 -9.85 -5.10 5.46
C ILE A 236 -10.51 -3.90 4.77
N ASN A 237 -9.90 -3.33 3.73
CA ASN A 237 -10.52 -2.28 2.91
C ASN A 237 -11.77 -2.80 2.20
N THR A 238 -11.69 -3.99 1.61
CA THR A 238 -12.83 -4.65 0.97
C THR A 238 -13.98 -4.86 1.96
N TYR A 239 -13.72 -5.35 3.17
CA TYR A 239 -14.74 -5.46 4.22
C TYR A 239 -15.39 -4.11 4.53
N ARG A 240 -14.59 -3.05 4.73
CA ARG A 240 -15.13 -1.71 5.04
C ARG A 240 -16.07 -1.16 3.97
N HIS A 241 -15.88 -1.51 2.70
CA HIS A 241 -16.74 -1.08 1.60
C HIS A 241 -17.96 -1.97 1.36
N THR A 242 -17.98 -3.17 1.93
CA THR A 242 -18.98 -4.21 1.62
C THR A 242 -19.82 -4.61 2.82
N GLY A 243 -19.25 -4.61 4.03
CA GLY A 243 -19.80 -5.24 5.22
C GLY A 243 -19.78 -6.76 5.18
N ASP A 244 -19.05 -7.38 4.25
CA ASP A 244 -19.04 -8.84 4.07
C ASP A 244 -17.98 -9.50 4.97
N GLU A 245 -18.45 -10.17 6.02
CA GLU A 245 -17.64 -10.85 7.04
C GLU A 245 -16.59 -11.81 6.45
N ARG A 246 -16.81 -12.39 5.25
CA ARG A 246 -15.82 -13.27 4.61
C ARG A 246 -14.48 -12.56 4.37
N PHE A 247 -14.53 -11.28 4.02
CA PHE A 247 -13.32 -10.47 3.83
C PHE A 247 -12.68 -10.07 5.17
N LEU A 248 -13.49 -9.83 6.21
CA LEU A 248 -12.97 -9.58 7.56
C LEU A 248 -12.22 -10.81 8.09
N ASP A 249 -12.82 -12.00 7.99
CA ASP A 249 -12.20 -13.25 8.43
C ASP A 249 -10.92 -13.56 7.66
N THR A 250 -10.88 -13.24 6.37
CA THR A 250 -9.67 -13.37 5.54
C THR A 250 -8.58 -12.40 6.00
N ALA A 251 -8.91 -11.13 6.24
CA ALA A 251 -7.96 -10.16 6.79
C ALA A 251 -7.42 -10.60 8.16
N LYS A 252 -8.28 -11.08 9.07
CA LYS A 252 -7.87 -11.60 10.39
C LYS A 252 -6.90 -12.77 10.26
N ARG A 253 -7.15 -13.70 9.34
CA ARG A 253 -6.28 -14.86 9.10
C ARG A 253 -4.89 -14.45 8.65
N ILE A 254 -4.81 -13.53 7.68
CA ILE A 254 -3.53 -12.98 7.21
C ILE A 254 -2.84 -12.19 8.33
N ALA A 255 -3.58 -11.41 9.11
CA ALA A 255 -3.04 -10.69 10.27
C ALA A 255 -2.42 -11.64 11.29
N HIS A 256 -3.10 -12.74 11.61
CA HIS A 256 -2.58 -13.74 12.55
C HIS A 256 -1.29 -14.38 12.04
N TYR A 257 -1.26 -14.78 10.77
CA TYR A 257 -0.04 -15.30 10.13
C TYR A 257 1.10 -14.27 10.20
N PHE A 258 0.85 -13.05 9.77
CA PHE A 258 1.84 -11.97 9.73
C PHE A 258 2.41 -11.70 11.12
N ILE A 259 1.56 -11.51 12.14
CA ILE A 259 1.96 -11.25 13.52
C ILE A 259 2.76 -12.42 14.10
N ALA A 260 2.33 -13.66 13.86
CA ALA A 260 3.00 -14.84 14.37
C ALA A 260 4.37 -15.08 13.73
N ALA A 261 4.56 -14.62 12.48
CA ALA A 261 5.80 -14.76 11.74
C ALA A 261 6.78 -13.58 11.95
N LEU A 262 6.41 -12.57 12.75
CA LEU A 262 7.30 -11.46 13.04
C LEU A 262 8.52 -11.91 13.89
N PRO A 263 9.72 -11.43 13.56
CA PRO A 263 10.91 -11.59 14.40
C PRO A 263 10.82 -10.75 15.67
N GLU A 264 11.81 -10.90 16.55
CA GLU A 264 11.84 -10.23 17.85
C GLU A 264 11.71 -8.70 17.73
N ASP A 265 12.41 -8.08 16.77
CA ASP A 265 12.37 -6.64 16.50
C ASP A 265 11.10 -6.19 15.76
N GLN A 266 10.12 -7.07 15.53
CA GLN A 266 8.80 -6.74 14.97
C GLN A 266 8.82 -6.22 13.52
N VAL A 267 9.95 -6.29 12.79
CA VAL A 267 10.01 -5.92 11.36
C VAL A 267 10.33 -7.18 10.55
N PRO A 268 9.47 -7.58 9.59
CA PRO A 268 9.61 -8.87 8.93
C PRO A 268 10.89 -8.91 8.08
N TYR A 269 11.41 -10.13 7.89
CA TYR A 269 12.27 -10.40 6.74
C TYR A 269 11.47 -10.23 5.44
N TRP A 270 12.16 -10.08 4.32
CA TRP A 270 11.49 -9.89 3.02
C TRP A 270 10.60 -11.08 2.60
N ASP A 271 10.82 -12.28 3.16
CA ASP A 271 9.93 -13.43 3.01
C ASP A 271 9.87 -14.25 4.30
N PHE A 272 8.68 -14.68 4.71
CA PHE A 272 8.45 -15.39 5.97
C PHE A 272 8.91 -16.86 5.95
N ARG A 273 9.11 -17.45 4.77
CA ARG A 273 9.53 -18.85 4.62
C ARG A 273 11.02 -19.01 4.25
N LEU A 274 11.83 -17.99 4.52
CA LEU A 274 13.29 -18.09 4.43
C LEU A 274 13.83 -19.04 5.51
N GLU A 275 14.80 -19.86 5.11
CA GLU A 275 15.67 -20.63 6.01
C GLU A 275 16.49 -19.67 6.89
N ASP A 276 16.85 -20.10 8.11
CA ASP A 276 17.49 -19.23 9.10
C ASP A 276 18.83 -18.63 8.61
N ASP A 277 19.59 -19.35 7.79
CA ASP A 277 20.83 -18.88 7.19
C ASP A 277 20.64 -17.84 6.06
N LYS A 278 19.43 -17.71 5.53
CA LYS A 278 19.04 -16.74 4.48
C LYS A 278 18.31 -15.51 5.02
N ARG A 279 18.03 -15.48 6.33
CA ARG A 279 17.35 -14.38 7.03
C ARG A 279 18.30 -13.22 7.29
N MET A 280 18.69 -12.54 6.21
CA MET A 280 19.59 -11.39 6.25
C MET A 280 18.85 -10.06 6.09
N PHE A 281 18.01 -9.93 5.07
CA PHE A 281 17.40 -8.65 4.71
C PHE A 281 15.96 -8.51 5.21
N ARG A 282 15.69 -7.32 5.75
CA ARG A 282 14.36 -6.91 6.23
C ARG A 282 13.50 -6.39 5.08
N ASP A 283 12.23 -6.16 5.40
CA ASP A 283 11.36 -5.35 4.58
C ASP A 283 10.52 -4.40 5.44
N SER A 284 11.09 -3.22 5.69
CA SER A 284 10.42 -2.13 6.43
C SER A 284 9.14 -1.64 5.75
N SER A 285 9.03 -1.79 4.43
CA SER A 285 7.82 -1.42 3.70
C SER A 285 6.66 -2.37 4.03
N ALA A 286 6.90 -3.69 4.09
CA ALA A 286 5.90 -4.67 4.51
C ALA A 286 5.41 -4.41 5.93
N ALA A 287 6.33 -4.08 6.85
CA ALA A 287 5.98 -3.66 8.21
C ALA A 287 5.05 -2.43 8.22
N SER A 288 5.38 -1.40 7.44
CA SER A 288 4.60 -0.15 7.39
C SER A 288 3.18 -0.37 6.86
N ILE A 289 3.06 -1.12 5.75
CA ILE A 289 1.78 -1.50 5.14
C ILE A 289 0.94 -2.31 6.12
N ALA A 290 1.52 -3.33 6.73
CA ALA A 290 0.82 -4.21 7.67
C ALA A 290 0.38 -3.44 8.92
N ALA A 291 1.21 -2.54 9.45
CA ALA A 291 0.83 -1.71 10.58
C ALA A 291 -0.41 -0.86 10.27
N SER A 292 -0.48 -0.25 9.09
CA SER A 292 -1.66 0.51 8.67
C SER A 292 -2.91 -0.38 8.55
N GLY A 293 -2.79 -1.56 7.92
CA GLY A 293 -3.89 -2.52 7.81
C GLY A 293 -4.36 -3.06 9.17
N LEU A 294 -3.44 -3.29 10.11
CA LEU A 294 -3.76 -3.71 11.48
C LEU A 294 -4.53 -2.63 12.26
N LEU A 295 -4.21 -1.34 12.04
CA LEU A 295 -4.97 -0.24 12.62
C LEU A 295 -6.39 -0.18 12.05
N GLU A 296 -6.58 -0.38 10.74
CA GLU A 296 -7.92 -0.50 10.14
C GLU A 296 -8.71 -1.67 10.71
N LEU A 297 -8.05 -2.82 10.88
CA LEU A 297 -8.67 -4.02 11.44
C LEU A 297 -9.10 -3.77 12.90
N ALA A 298 -8.24 -3.13 13.70
CA ALA A 298 -8.53 -2.79 15.10
C ALA A 298 -9.74 -1.86 15.28
N GLU A 299 -10.10 -1.07 14.26
CA GLU A 299 -11.24 -0.16 14.31
C GLU A 299 -12.59 -0.85 14.06
N VAL A 300 -12.60 -2.03 13.43
CA VAL A 300 -13.86 -2.70 13.05
C VAL A 300 -14.14 -3.97 13.84
N VAL A 301 -13.13 -4.59 14.44
CA VAL A 301 -13.32 -5.82 15.22
C VAL A 301 -13.98 -5.55 16.58
N PRO A 302 -14.60 -6.56 17.21
CA PRO A 302 -15.15 -6.42 18.55
C PRO A 302 -14.10 -5.96 19.59
N PRO A 303 -14.51 -5.29 20.68
CA PRO A 303 -13.59 -4.76 21.69
C PRO A 303 -12.61 -5.78 22.27
N GLY A 304 -12.99 -7.06 22.34
CA GLY A 304 -12.12 -8.13 22.86
C GLY A 304 -10.94 -8.49 21.96
N GLU A 305 -11.01 -8.17 20.66
CA GLU A 305 -9.94 -8.44 19.69
C GLU A 305 -9.11 -7.19 19.39
N LYS A 306 -9.68 -5.99 19.59
CA LYS A 306 -9.06 -4.70 19.23
C LYS A 306 -7.61 -4.56 19.69
N SER A 307 -7.32 -4.92 20.95
CA SER A 307 -5.98 -4.77 21.51
C SER A 307 -4.93 -5.67 20.84
N LEU A 308 -5.32 -6.82 20.28
CA LEU A 308 -4.38 -7.71 19.59
C LEU A 308 -3.77 -6.98 18.39
N TYR A 309 -4.63 -6.44 17.52
CA TYR A 309 -4.19 -5.78 16.28
C TYR A 309 -3.60 -4.39 16.54
N ALA A 310 -4.22 -3.58 17.41
CA ALA A 310 -3.71 -2.24 17.74
C ALA A 310 -2.32 -2.31 18.38
N ASN A 311 -2.10 -3.22 19.34
CA ASN A 311 -0.79 -3.34 19.99
C ASN A 311 0.26 -3.92 19.02
N ALA A 312 -0.13 -4.80 18.09
CA ALA A 312 0.79 -5.30 17.07
C ALA A 312 1.24 -4.17 16.14
N ALA A 313 0.30 -3.36 15.64
CA ALA A 313 0.62 -2.18 14.82
C ALA A 313 1.55 -1.21 15.56
N GLU A 314 1.25 -0.89 16.83
CA GLU A 314 2.07 0.03 17.63
C GLU A 314 3.49 -0.49 17.84
N ARG A 315 3.66 -1.80 18.09
CA ARG A 315 4.99 -2.41 18.23
C ARG A 315 5.81 -2.34 16.94
N ILE A 316 5.19 -2.63 15.79
CA ILE A 316 5.83 -2.53 14.47
C ILE A 316 6.28 -1.07 14.24
N LEU A 317 5.39 -0.10 14.43
CA LEU A 317 5.69 1.31 14.19
C LEU A 317 6.75 1.85 15.15
N ARG A 318 6.76 1.42 16.42
CA ARG A 318 7.83 1.78 17.36
C ARG A 318 9.18 1.26 16.88
N SER A 319 9.26 0.00 16.46
CA SER A 319 10.50 -0.55 15.93
C SER A 319 10.98 0.20 14.69
N LEU A 320 10.08 0.48 13.73
CA LEU A 320 10.41 1.30 12.55
C LEU A 320 10.94 2.67 12.95
N THR A 321 10.28 3.34 13.90
CA THR A 321 10.64 4.68 14.37
C THR A 321 11.99 4.70 15.10
N GLU A 322 12.28 3.68 15.90
CA GLU A 322 13.44 3.67 16.79
C GLU A 322 14.69 3.09 16.11
N ASN A 323 14.53 2.12 15.20
CA ASN A 323 15.63 1.34 14.65
C ASN A 323 15.84 1.50 13.13
N TYR A 324 14.82 1.94 12.39
CA TYR A 324 14.87 1.97 10.91
C TYR A 324 14.80 3.39 10.33
N ALA A 325 14.34 4.36 11.12
CA ALA A 325 14.13 5.72 10.65
C ALA A 325 15.43 6.54 10.64
N THR A 326 15.59 7.38 9.62
CA THR A 326 16.80 8.15 9.32
C THR A 326 16.86 9.50 10.03
N TRP A 327 16.34 9.59 11.25
CA TRP A 327 16.19 10.86 11.97
C TRP A 327 17.50 11.63 12.12
N ASP A 328 18.59 10.92 12.38
CA ASP A 328 19.92 11.48 12.61
C ASP A 328 20.79 11.46 11.34
N GLN A 329 20.18 11.20 10.17
CA GLN A 329 20.84 11.17 8.86
C GLN A 329 20.20 12.23 7.94
N PRO A 330 20.51 13.53 8.15
CA PRO A 330 19.84 14.62 7.43
C PRO A 330 20.07 14.60 5.92
N GLU A 331 21.13 13.93 5.45
CA GLU A 331 21.43 13.78 4.03
C GLU A 331 20.68 12.63 3.36
N HIS A 332 20.12 11.69 4.13
CA HIS A 332 19.33 10.59 3.60
C HIS A 332 17.93 11.10 3.25
N GLU A 333 17.48 10.93 2.02
CA GLU A 333 16.21 11.50 1.53
C GLU A 333 15.00 10.70 2.00
N ALA A 334 15.11 9.39 2.23
CA ALA A 334 13.99 8.57 2.70
C ALA A 334 13.76 8.64 4.21
N ILE A 335 12.57 8.26 4.69
CA ILE A 335 12.23 8.15 6.11
C ILE A 335 12.76 6.83 6.68
N LEU A 336 12.50 5.70 6.02
CA LEU A 336 12.84 4.35 6.51
C LEU A 336 13.91 3.65 5.68
N LEU A 337 14.83 2.96 6.36
CA LEU A 337 15.83 2.06 5.79
C LEU A 337 15.30 0.62 5.64
N HIS A 338 16.11 -0.25 5.03
CA HIS A 338 15.97 -1.71 5.05
C HIS A 338 14.65 -2.26 4.47
N GLY A 339 14.19 -1.64 3.39
CA GLY A 339 13.16 -2.17 2.51
C GLY A 339 13.75 -3.15 1.49
N THR A 340 12.93 -4.10 1.02
CA THR A 340 13.33 -5.05 -0.04
C THR A 340 12.27 -5.11 -1.14
N GLY A 341 12.61 -4.69 -2.36
CA GLY A 341 11.72 -4.68 -3.53
C GLY A 341 11.34 -6.07 -4.04
N SER A 342 12.31 -6.97 -4.09
CA SER A 342 12.11 -8.40 -4.36
C SER A 342 13.33 -9.18 -3.87
N GLY A 343 13.25 -10.51 -3.86
CA GLY A 343 14.40 -11.36 -3.56
C GLY A 343 15.61 -11.19 -4.50
N THR A 344 15.47 -10.44 -5.61
CA THR A 344 16.52 -10.24 -6.61
C THR A 344 16.79 -8.77 -6.97
N SER A 345 16.02 -7.81 -6.44
CA SER A 345 16.12 -6.41 -6.85
C SER A 345 15.70 -5.47 -5.72
N PHE A 346 16.38 -4.32 -5.63
CA PHE A 346 16.14 -3.30 -4.59
C PHE A 346 16.20 -3.92 -3.18
N ILE A 347 17.26 -4.68 -2.91
CA ILE A 347 17.47 -5.37 -1.62
C ILE A 347 18.20 -4.41 -0.67
N ASP A 348 17.68 -4.27 0.54
CA ASP A 348 18.26 -3.43 1.60
C ASP A 348 18.39 -1.95 1.20
N VAL A 349 17.31 -1.38 0.67
CA VAL A 349 17.22 0.01 0.23
C VAL A 349 16.07 0.73 0.94
N SER A 350 15.98 2.05 0.79
CA SER A 350 14.76 2.77 1.20
C SER A 350 13.74 2.77 0.06
N LEU A 351 12.45 2.71 0.38
CA LEU A 351 11.37 2.56 -0.61
C LEU A 351 10.26 3.59 -0.34
N ILE A 352 9.88 4.36 -1.37
CA ILE A 352 8.91 5.46 -1.20
C ILE A 352 7.54 5.02 -0.68
N TYR A 353 7.10 3.81 -1.05
CA TYR A 353 5.84 3.25 -0.55
C TYR A 353 5.96 2.85 0.92
N GLY A 354 7.13 2.40 1.38
CA GLY A 354 7.37 2.17 2.81
C GLY A 354 7.19 3.46 3.61
N ASP A 355 7.77 4.55 3.12
CA ASP A 355 7.62 5.89 3.72
C ASP A 355 6.16 6.36 3.72
N TYR A 356 5.43 6.18 2.61
CA TYR A 356 4.00 6.52 2.53
C TYR A 356 3.16 5.80 3.59
N TYR A 357 3.26 4.47 3.68
CA TYR A 357 2.45 3.71 4.62
C TYR A 357 2.88 3.93 6.08
N TYR A 358 4.15 4.27 6.33
CA TYR A 358 4.59 4.68 7.65
C TYR A 358 3.95 6.01 8.08
N VAL A 359 4.00 7.03 7.20
CA VAL A 359 3.35 8.33 7.45
C VAL A 359 1.84 8.14 7.60
N GLU A 360 1.20 7.32 6.78
CA GLU A 360 -0.20 6.98 6.89
C GLU A 360 -0.53 6.39 8.28
N ALA A 361 0.20 5.36 8.71
CA ALA A 361 -0.08 4.66 9.96
C ALA A 361 0.17 5.55 11.18
N VAL A 362 1.24 6.35 11.20
CA VAL A 362 1.50 7.34 12.25
C VAL A 362 0.41 8.42 12.26
N SER A 363 -0.04 8.87 11.09
CA SER A 363 -1.12 9.85 10.98
C SER A 363 -2.44 9.30 11.53
N LYS A 364 -2.78 8.02 11.26
CA LYS A 364 -3.95 7.34 11.85
C LYS A 364 -3.90 7.31 13.38
N LEU A 365 -2.73 7.05 13.98
CA LEU A 365 -2.54 7.10 15.44
C LEU A 365 -2.69 8.52 16.01
N ASN A 366 -2.48 9.54 15.19
CA ASN A 366 -2.72 10.95 15.52
C ASN A 366 -4.12 11.45 15.11
N GLY A 367 -5.01 10.55 14.69
CA GLY A 367 -6.41 10.86 14.41
C GLY A 367 -6.70 11.29 12.98
N TRP A 368 -5.81 11.01 12.02
CA TRP A 368 -6.13 11.09 10.59
C TRP A 368 -7.27 10.12 10.25
N LYS A 369 -8.31 10.62 9.57
CA LYS A 369 -9.55 9.87 9.31
C LYS A 369 -9.88 9.73 7.83
N HIS A 370 -9.15 10.41 6.96
CA HIS A 370 -9.31 10.24 5.53
C HIS A 370 -8.74 8.87 5.16
N ARG A 371 -9.56 8.00 4.62
CA ARG A 371 -9.17 6.63 4.25
C ARG A 371 -9.20 6.56 2.74
N ILE A 372 -8.02 6.73 2.15
CA ILE A 372 -7.84 6.82 0.69
C ILE A 372 -7.78 5.43 0.06
N PHE A 373 -7.06 4.51 0.70
CA PHE A 373 -7.11 3.09 0.40
C PHE A 373 -8.23 2.37 1.15
#